data_AF-A0A166MCY0-F1
#
_entry.id   AF-A0A166MCY0-F1
#
_cell.length_a   1.000
_cell.length_b   1.000
_cell.length_c   1.000
_cell.angle_alpha   90.00
_cell.angle_beta   90.00
_cell.angle_gamma   90.00
#
_symmetry.space_group_name_H-M   'P 1'
#
loop_
_entity.id
_entity.type
_entity.pdbx_description
1 polymer ?
#
loop_
_entity_poly.entity_id
_entity_poly.type
_entity_poly.pdbx_seq_one_letter_code
_entity_poly.pdbx_strand_id
1 'polypeptide(L)' 'MAQVSSVVLSVKEGDALQKGQEISCFHFGGSDIVMVFQKNAQVKFEQEINKHYNYGQRVAVGNPPGPH' A
#
# COMPACT_ATOMS: atom_id res chain seq x y z
N MET A 1 -24.08 -3.83 10.38
CA MET A 1 -23.15 -4.38 9.38
C MET A 1 -21.76 -4.29 9.96
N ALA A 2 -21.13 -5.43 10.27
CA ALA A 2 -19.73 -5.44 10.67
C ALA A 2 -18.91 -5.00 9.45
N GLN A 3 -18.09 -3.98 9.59
CA GLN A 3 -17.12 -3.66 8.55
C GLN A 3 -16.13 -4.83 8.53
N VAL A 4 -16.24 -5.71 7.53
CA VAL A 4 -15.28 -6.80 7.37
C VAL A 4 -14.11 -6.19 6.61
N SER A 5 -13.02 -5.89 7.31
CA SER A 5 -11.75 -5.52 6.68
C SER A 5 -11.36 -6.64 5.72
N SER A 6 -11.22 -6.34 4.43
CA SER A 6 -11.07 -7.39 3.43
C SER A 6 -9.64 -7.91 3.35
N VAL A 7 -8.64 -7.12 3.74
CA VAL A 7 -7.22 -7.45 3.63
C VAL A 7 -6.67 -8.07 4.92
N VAL A 8 -6.03 -9.22 4.79
CA VAL A 8 -5.19 -9.83 5.84
C VAL A 8 -3.74 -9.81 5.37
N LEU A 9 -2.89 -9.06 6.08
CA LEU A 9 -1.44 -8.99 5.80
C LEU A 9 -0.74 -10.24 6.35
N SER A 10 0.10 -10.88 5.54
CA SER A 10 0.97 -12.00 5.95
C SER A 10 2.40 -11.55 6.27
N VAL A 11 2.72 -10.27 6.06
CA VAL A 11 4.02 -9.64 6.28
C VAL A 11 3.98 -8.64 7.43
N LYS A 12 5.15 -8.33 7.99
CA LYS A 12 5.32 -7.37 9.10
C LYS A 12 6.31 -6.28 8.73
N GLU A 13 6.26 -5.19 9.47
CA GLU A 13 7.26 -4.13 9.36
C GLU A 13 8.67 -4.69 9.61
N GLY A 14 9.60 -4.38 8.70
CA GLY A 14 10.98 -4.87 8.73
C GLY A 14 11.24 -6.10 7.86
N ASP A 15 10.22 -6.77 7.33
CA ASP A 15 10.40 -7.92 6.46
C ASP A 15 11.06 -7.52 5.12
N ALA A 16 12.00 -8.35 4.66
CA ALA A 16 12.56 -8.24 3.32
C ALA A 16 11.68 -9.01 2.32
N LEU A 17 11.12 -8.31 1.34
CA LEU A 17 10.20 -8.88 0.35
C LEU A 17 10.89 -9.16 -0.99
N GLN A 18 10.45 -10.23 -1.67
CA GLN A 18 10.88 -10.56 -3.04
C GLN A 18 9.75 -10.38 -4.05
N LYS A 19 10.11 -10.15 -5.32
CA LYS A 19 9.12 -10.06 -6.40
C LYS A 19 8.36 -11.39 -6.53
N GLY A 20 7.04 -11.32 -6.52
CA GLY A 20 6.17 -12.50 -6.60
C GLY A 20 5.86 -13.16 -5.26
N GLN A 21 6.39 -12.63 -4.14
CA GLN A 21 6.04 -13.09 -2.81
C GLN A 21 4.59 -12.73 -2.46
N GLU A 22 3.87 -13.68 -1.86
CA GLU A 22 2.56 -13.44 -1.28
C GLU A 22 2.68 -12.58 -0.02
N ILE A 23 1.95 -11.46 0.02
CA ILE A 23 2.02 -10.47 1.12
C ILE A 23 0.70 -10.27 1.85
N SER A 24 -0.40 -10.71 1.25
CA SER A 24 -1.73 -10.60 1.81
C SER A 24 -2.73 -11.44 1.03
N CYS A 25 -3.89 -11.67 1.63
CA CYS A 25 -5.04 -12.26 0.97
C CYS A 25 -6.30 -11.43 1.27
N PHE A 26 -7.28 -11.51 0.35
CA PHE A 26 -8.57 -10.86 0.49
C PHE A 26 -9.62 -11.89 0.95
N HIS A 27 -10.24 -11.68 2.11
CA HIS A 27 -11.18 -12.65 2.70
C HIS A 27 -12.65 -12.39 2.38
N PHE A 28 -13.08 -11.12 2.25
CA PHE A 28 -14.48 -10.76 2.01
C PHE A 28 -14.59 -9.51 1.13
N GLY A 29 -15.65 -9.38 0.34
CA GLY A 29 -15.81 -8.27 -0.61
C GLY A 29 -15.87 -6.89 0.06
N GLY A 30 -15.00 -5.98 -0.38
CA GLY A 30 -14.88 -4.58 -0.01
C GLY A 30 -13.96 -3.85 -1.01
N SER A 31 -13.85 -2.53 -0.93
CA SER A 31 -12.98 -1.73 -1.82
C SER A 31 -11.66 -1.37 -1.13
N ASP A 32 -10.89 -2.38 -0.71
CA ASP A 32 -9.56 -2.15 -0.15
C ASP A 32 -8.50 -2.28 -1.26
N ILE A 33 -7.47 -1.44 -1.20
CA ILE A 33 -6.36 -1.43 -2.16
C ILE A 33 -5.06 -1.55 -1.38
N VAL A 34 -4.24 -2.54 -1.73
CA VAL A 34 -2.87 -2.68 -1.23
C VAL A 34 -1.90 -2.24 -2.31
N MET A 35 -0.97 -1.34 -1.97
CA MET A 35 0.08 -0.87 -2.87
C MET A 35 1.45 -1.26 -2.33
N VAL A 36 2.34 -1.71 -3.21
CA VAL A 36 3.71 -2.11 -2.87
C VAL A 36 4.66 -1.31 -3.75
N PHE A 37 5.63 -0.66 -3.11
CA PHE A 37 6.65 0.11 -3.80
C PHE A 37 8.02 -0.50 -3.53
N GLN A 38 8.86 -0.57 -4.55
CA GLN A 38 10.25 -0.95 -4.34
C GLN A 38 10.96 0.15 -3.52
N LYS A 39 11.96 -0.23 -2.74
CA LYS A 39 12.71 0.69 -1.87
C LYS A 39 13.28 1.91 -2.63
N ASN A 40 13.73 1.70 -3.86
CA ASN A 40 14.25 2.72 -4.76
C ASN A 40 13.18 3.61 -5.41
N ALA A 41 11.89 3.33 -5.26
CA ALA A 41 10.82 4.21 -5.77
C ALA A 41 10.74 5.55 -5.02
N GLN A 42 11.35 5.64 -3.83
CA GLN A 42 11.43 6.86 -3.01
C GLN A 42 10.06 7.54 -2.86
N VAL A 43 9.05 6.76 -2.50
CA VAL A 43 7.68 7.23 -2.35
C VAL A 43 7.55 8.01 -1.05
N LYS A 44 7.11 9.26 -1.15
CA LYS A 44 6.82 10.14 -0.02
C LYS A 44 5.31 10.33 0.11
N PHE A 45 4.79 9.94 1.28
CA PHE A 45 3.42 10.23 1.68
C PHE A 45 3.38 11.56 2.43
N GLU A 46 2.45 12.43 2.05
CA GLU A 46 2.15 13.73 2.66
C GLU A 46 0.81 13.70 3.43
N GLN A 47 0.20 12.52 3.54
CA GLN A 47 -1.15 12.29 3.99
C GLN A 47 -1.15 11.97 5.48
N GLU A 48 -2.15 12.47 6.19
CA GLU A 48 -2.32 12.22 7.61
C GLU A 48 -3.06 10.88 7.82
N ILE A 49 -2.58 10.09 8.79
CA ILE A 49 -3.23 8.84 9.18
C ILE A 49 -4.64 9.16 9.71
N ASN A 50 -5.62 8.34 9.33
CA ASN A 50 -7.05 8.48 9.67
C ASN A 50 -7.77 9.70 9.05
N LYS A 51 -7.16 10.37 8.06
CA LYS A 51 -7.83 11.43 7.31
C LYS A 51 -8.42 10.89 5.99
N HIS A 52 -9.68 11.20 5.73
CA HIS A 52 -10.32 10.82 4.47
C HIS A 52 -9.90 11.79 3.34
N TYR A 53 -9.50 11.22 2.21
CA TYR A 53 -9.19 11.94 0.98
C TYR A 53 -10.19 11.54 -0.11
N ASN A 54 -10.69 12.52 -0.85
CA ASN A 54 -11.64 12.31 -1.94
C ASN A 54 -10.96 11.69 -3.15
N TYR A 55 -11.76 11.00 -3.97
CA TYR A 55 -11.31 10.46 -5.25
C TYR A 55 -10.65 11.54 -6.13
N GLY A 56 -9.55 11.19 -6.78
CA GLY A 56 -8.75 12.09 -7.62
C GLY A 56 -7.73 12.94 -6.87
N GLN A 57 -7.69 12.89 -5.54
CA GLN A 57 -6.64 13.57 -4.77
C GLN A 57 -5.34 12.79 -4.79
N ARG A 58 -4.21 13.51 -4.88
CA ARG A 58 -2.87 12.91 -4.82
C ARG A 58 -2.61 12.36 -3.42
N VAL A 59 -2.18 11.10 -3.34
CA VAL A 59 -1.88 10.38 -2.08
C VAL A 59 -0.39 10.11 -1.83
N ALA A 60 0.48 10.34 -2.81
CA ALA A 60 1.94 10.24 -2.64
C ALA A 60 2.66 10.78 -3.89
N VAL A 61 3.98 11.02 -3.77
CA VAL A 61 4.88 11.31 -4.90
C VAL A 61 6.03 10.31 -4.86
N GLY A 62 6.32 9.66 -6.00
CA GLY A 62 7.51 8.83 -6.18
C GLY A 62 8.61 9.59 -6.90
N ASN A 63 9.86 9.41 -6.48
CA ASN A 63 11.04 10.01 -7.13
C ASN A 63 12.10 8.93 -7.42
N PRO A 64 11.81 7.98 -8.33
CA PRO A 64 12.74 6.90 -8.64
C PRO A 64 14.05 7.47 -9.24
N PRO A 65 15.21 6.86 -8.95
CA PRO A 65 16.44 7.24 -9.63
C PRO A 65 16.32 6.99 -11.14
N GLY A 66 16.98 7.83 -11.94
CA GLY A 66 16.99 7.70 -13.40
C GLY A 66 17.59 6.35 -13.84
N PRO A 67 17.32 5.91 -15.08
CA PRO A 67 17.95 4.72 -15.63
C PRO A 67 19.47 4.94 -15.68
N HIS A 68 20.21 4.05 -15.02
CA HIS A 68 21.66 3.91 -15.18
C HIS A 68 21.97 3.06 -16.40
#